data_AF-A0A7R9ZMG3-F1
#
_entry.id   AF-A0A7R9ZMG3-F1
#
_cell.length_a   1.000
_cell.length_b   1.000
_cell.length_c   1.000
_cell.angle_alpha   90.00
_cell.angle_beta   90.00
_cell.angle_gamma   90.00
#
_symmetry.space_group_name_H-M   'P 1'
#
loop_
_entity.id
_entity.type
_entity.pdbx_description
1 polymer ?
#
loop_
_entity_poly.entity_id
_entity_poly.type
_entity_poly.pdbx_seq_one_letter_code
_entity_poly.pdbx_strand_id
1 'polypeptide(L)'
;SYLQPGAFLLSHPYMLGSFFGRTVICILDHDRGETTKLDRAKLPSPAFHTYGLIINRFSMHRGTQRAFTMNEAMPQSLDETIGDLPVREGGPVHTSIQMLHRRSPQQDDEAWSPGGMLLPDLMNAGDAVLSDKALFFQGNINKAAEALAAGHLQEDDIAFFAGASVWSRGQLEDEVRSGYWLPCKAPIDLALSRPGKDGDLWVSLMTGYGAEEAKLASLFDTSDAFRWDNKNGLPCDDFD
;
A
#
# COMPACT_ATOMS: atom_id res chain seq x y z
N SER A 1 14.98 -4.02 13.01
CA SER A 1 14.76 -2.55 13.08
C SER A 1 13.34 -2.22 12.68
N TYR A 2 12.87 -0.98 12.84
CA TYR A 2 11.50 -0.60 12.47
C TYR A 2 11.30 -0.34 10.97
N LEU A 3 12.36 0.09 10.28
CA LEU A 3 12.39 0.22 8.83
C LEU A 3 12.97 -1.06 8.23
N GLN A 4 12.08 -1.85 7.63
CA GLN A 4 12.34 -3.12 6.95
C GLN A 4 11.08 -3.53 6.17
N PRO A 5 11.18 -4.44 5.18
CA PRO A 5 10.02 -4.99 4.50
C PRO A 5 8.98 -5.57 5.48
N GLY A 6 7.70 -5.47 5.14
CA GLY A 6 6.58 -5.93 5.98
C GLY A 6 6.20 -4.99 7.13
N ALA A 7 6.95 -3.91 7.35
CA ALA A 7 6.53 -2.83 8.24
C ALA A 7 5.60 -1.84 7.54
N PHE A 8 4.79 -1.13 8.32
CA PHE A 8 3.91 -0.07 7.83
C PHE A 8 4.42 1.30 8.25
N LEU A 9 4.15 2.32 7.44
CA LEU A 9 4.37 3.73 7.73
C LEU A 9 3.01 4.42 7.77
N LEU A 10 2.69 5.05 8.90
CA LEU A 10 1.51 5.90 9.03
C LEU A 10 1.94 7.34 8.78
N SER A 11 1.24 8.05 7.89
CA SER A 11 1.46 9.48 7.72
C SER A 11 1.08 10.20 9.01
N HIS A 12 1.90 11.15 9.46
CA HIS A 12 1.56 11.97 10.62
C HIS A 12 0.27 12.76 10.36
N PRO A 13 -0.62 12.95 11.37
CA PRO A 13 -1.88 13.69 11.21
C PRO A 13 -1.74 15.09 10.62
N TYR A 14 -0.64 15.80 10.89
CA TYR A 14 -0.37 17.12 10.32
C TYR A 14 -0.01 17.12 8.83
N MET A 15 0.13 15.95 8.19
CA MET A 15 0.32 15.84 6.74
C MET A 15 -1.00 15.97 5.94
N LEU A 16 -2.10 16.33 6.60
CA LEU A 16 -3.37 16.63 5.93
C LEU A 16 -3.20 17.71 4.85
N GLY A 17 -3.89 17.51 3.73
CA GLY A 17 -3.76 18.36 2.54
C GLY A 17 -2.54 18.09 1.67
N SER A 18 -1.56 17.31 2.14
CA SER A 18 -0.48 16.78 1.29
C SER A 18 -0.95 15.56 0.49
N PHE A 19 -0.18 15.18 -0.53
CA PHE A 19 -0.41 13.93 -1.26
C PHE A 19 -0.43 12.71 -0.33
N PHE A 20 0.38 12.69 0.73
CA PHE A 20 0.49 11.58 1.67
C PHE A 20 -0.40 11.73 2.92
N GLY A 21 -1.33 12.68 2.94
CA GLY A 21 -2.27 12.81 4.04
C GLY A 21 -3.13 11.56 4.23
N ARG A 22 -3.22 11.08 5.48
CA ARG A 22 -3.95 9.87 5.90
C ARG A 22 -3.57 8.60 5.11
N THR A 23 -2.31 8.46 4.72
CA THR A 23 -1.85 7.24 4.05
C THR A 23 -1.27 6.24 5.03
N VAL A 24 -1.46 4.97 4.69
CA VAL A 24 -0.72 3.85 5.25
C VAL A 24 0.10 3.26 4.12
N ILE A 25 1.41 3.18 4.32
CA ILE A 25 2.34 2.62 3.32
C ILE A 25 2.91 1.31 3.84
N CYS A 26 2.81 0.24 3.07
CA CYS A 26 3.53 -1.01 3.33
C CYS A 26 4.93 -0.91 2.72
N ILE A 27 5.98 -1.12 3.51
CA ILE A 27 7.36 -1.21 3.02
C ILE A 27 7.55 -2.58 2.38
N LEU A 28 8.03 -2.60 1.14
CA LEU A 28 8.25 -3.80 0.34
C LEU A 28 9.74 -4.11 0.15
N ASP A 29 10.56 -3.06 0.13
CA ASP A 29 12.01 -3.15 0.08
C ASP A 29 12.60 -2.00 0.89
N HIS A 30 13.69 -2.27 1.62
CA HIS A 30 14.43 -1.27 2.38
C HIS A 30 15.87 -1.75 2.57
N ASP A 31 16.83 -1.03 2.01
CA ASP A 31 18.25 -1.30 2.23
C ASP A 31 18.96 -0.11 2.88
N ARG A 32 19.75 -0.47 3.89
CA ARG A 32 20.49 0.43 4.78
C ARG A 32 21.81 0.90 4.18
N GLY A 33 22.04 0.59 2.90
CA GLY A 33 23.29 0.84 2.19
C GLY A 33 24.36 -0.20 2.51
N GLU A 34 23.94 -1.40 2.92
CA GLU A 34 24.79 -2.56 3.15
C GLU A 34 24.84 -3.47 1.92
N THR A 35 23.87 -3.32 1.01
CA THR A 35 23.77 -4.13 -0.21
C THR A 35 24.68 -3.60 -1.31
N THR A 36 25.44 -4.48 -1.97
CA THR A 36 26.30 -4.09 -3.10
C THR A 36 25.45 -3.62 -4.29
N LYS A 37 26.02 -2.79 -5.19
CA LYS A 37 25.32 -2.37 -6.43
C LYS A 37 24.88 -3.57 -7.28
N LEU A 38 25.66 -4.66 -7.28
CA LEU A 38 25.39 -5.86 -8.07
C LEU A 38 24.21 -6.66 -7.48
N ASP A 39 24.13 -6.74 -6.15
CA ASP A 39 23.02 -7.43 -5.49
C ASP A 39 21.73 -6.60 -5.54
N ARG A 40 21.83 -5.27 -5.46
CA ARG A 40 20.69 -4.37 -5.66
C ARG A 40 20.05 -4.49 -7.03
N ALA A 41 20.84 -4.74 -8.08
CA ALA A 41 20.31 -4.90 -9.44
C ALA A 41 19.30 -6.06 -9.57
N LYS A 42 19.26 -6.97 -8.60
CA LYS A 42 18.34 -8.11 -8.54
C LYS A 42 17.07 -7.82 -7.72
N LEU A 43 17.04 -6.70 -6.99
CA LEU A 43 15.89 -6.32 -6.18
C LEU A 43 14.81 -5.64 -7.03
N PRO A 44 13.54 -5.63 -6.58
CA PRO A 44 12.44 -5.01 -7.33
C PRO A 44 12.63 -3.52 -7.60
N SER A 45 13.45 -2.83 -6.78
CA SER A 45 13.69 -1.40 -6.89
C SER A 45 15.19 -1.06 -6.81
N PRO A 46 15.98 -1.35 -7.86
CA PRO A 46 17.43 -1.19 -7.81
C PRO A 46 17.86 0.27 -7.67
N ALA A 47 17.01 1.22 -8.11
CA ALA A 47 17.28 2.64 -8.11
C ALA A 47 16.95 3.35 -6.78
N PHE A 48 16.08 2.77 -5.94
CA PHE A 48 15.53 3.44 -4.75
C PHE A 48 15.84 2.68 -3.48
N HIS A 49 16.10 3.40 -2.37
CA HIS A 49 16.57 2.75 -1.15
C HIS A 49 15.48 2.13 -0.31
N THR A 50 14.33 2.79 -0.28
CA THR A 50 13.09 2.23 0.26
C THR A 50 12.03 2.28 -0.81
N TYR A 51 11.26 1.21 -0.93
CA TYR A 51 10.15 1.07 -1.85
C TYR A 51 8.92 0.60 -1.08
N GLY A 52 7.79 1.24 -1.31
CA GLY A 52 6.53 0.91 -0.66
C GLY A 52 5.32 1.30 -1.49
N LEU A 53 4.16 0.82 -1.06
CA LEU A 53 2.86 1.12 -1.66
C LEU A 53 1.93 1.70 -0.62
N ILE A 54 1.24 2.79 -0.98
CA ILE A 54 0.05 3.21 -0.23
C ILE A 54 -1.01 2.12 -0.38
N ILE A 55 -1.46 1.55 0.74
CA ILE A 55 -2.37 0.39 0.75
C ILE A 55 -3.83 0.74 0.95
N ASN A 56 -4.11 1.93 1.49
CA ASN A 56 -5.44 2.36 1.92
C ASN A 56 -6.10 3.40 0.98
N ARG A 57 -5.70 3.47 -0.29
CA ARG A 57 -6.21 4.47 -1.24
C ARG A 57 -6.52 3.89 -2.62
N PHE A 58 -7.73 4.10 -3.11
CA PHE A 58 -8.08 3.80 -4.51
C PHE A 58 -7.49 4.84 -5.45
N SER A 59 -7.10 4.40 -6.65
CA SER A 59 -6.84 5.32 -7.76
C SER A 59 -8.20 5.76 -8.32
N MET A 60 -8.50 7.06 -8.32
CA MET A 60 -9.83 7.57 -8.63
C MET A 60 -9.86 8.37 -9.93
N HIS A 61 -10.90 8.18 -10.74
CA HIS A 61 -11.17 9.05 -11.90
C HIS A 61 -11.39 10.49 -11.43
N ARG A 62 -10.66 11.45 -12.02
CA ARG A 62 -10.74 12.86 -11.64
C ARG A 62 -12.18 13.37 -11.69
N GLY A 63 -12.65 13.95 -10.60
CA GLY A 63 -14.00 14.52 -10.50
C GLY A 63 -15.12 13.50 -10.31
N THR A 64 -14.80 12.22 -10.06
CA THR A 64 -15.79 11.17 -9.78
C THR A 64 -15.44 10.39 -8.51
N GLN A 65 -16.39 9.61 -8.00
CA GLN A 65 -16.18 8.65 -6.92
C GLN A 65 -15.99 7.21 -7.48
N ARG A 66 -15.48 7.08 -8.71
CA ARG A 66 -15.21 5.78 -9.34
C ARG A 66 -13.72 5.48 -9.33
N ALA A 67 -13.37 4.28 -8.85
CA ALA A 67 -12.00 3.79 -8.92
C ALA A 67 -11.64 3.40 -10.38
N PHE A 68 -10.37 3.57 -10.74
CA PHE A 68 -9.82 2.98 -11.95
C PHE A 68 -9.84 1.45 -11.83
N THR A 69 -10.04 0.78 -12.95
CA THR A 69 -10.03 -0.69 -13.05
C THR A 69 -8.78 -1.19 -13.77
N MET A 70 -8.49 -2.48 -13.65
CA MET A 70 -7.35 -3.09 -14.32
C MET A 70 -7.46 -3.02 -15.86
N ASN A 71 -8.66 -3.15 -16.43
CA ASN A 71 -8.88 -2.96 -17.87
C ASN A 71 -8.50 -1.55 -18.35
N GLU A 72 -8.74 -0.53 -17.53
CA GLU A 72 -8.35 0.85 -17.85
C GLU A 72 -6.85 1.08 -17.69
N ALA A 73 -6.22 0.42 -16.71
CA ALA A 73 -4.80 0.55 -16.43
C ALA A 73 -3.91 -0.29 -17.38
N MET A 74 -4.41 -1.44 -17.85
CA MET A 74 -3.72 -2.38 -18.73
C MET A 74 -4.71 -2.93 -19.78
N PRO A 75 -5.00 -2.18 -20.86
CA PRO A 75 -6.05 -2.53 -21.82
C PRO A 75 -5.75 -3.73 -22.72
N GLN A 76 -4.51 -4.24 -22.68
CA GLN A 76 -4.08 -5.39 -23.47
C GLN A 76 -3.76 -6.55 -22.51
N SER A 77 -4.44 -7.68 -22.67
CA SER A 77 -4.13 -9.01 -22.10
C SER A 77 -4.67 -9.42 -20.72
N LEU A 78 -5.82 -8.90 -20.28
CA LEU A 78 -6.42 -9.38 -19.03
C LEU A 78 -7.68 -10.20 -19.28
N ASP A 79 -7.77 -11.30 -18.53
CA ASP A 79 -9.01 -12.07 -18.34
C ASP A 79 -10.09 -11.12 -17.76
N GLU A 80 -11.35 -11.30 -18.19
CA GLU A 80 -12.49 -10.52 -17.70
C GLU A 80 -12.57 -10.53 -16.16
N THR A 81 -12.13 -11.62 -15.52
CA THR A 81 -12.12 -11.81 -14.06
C THR A 81 -11.25 -10.78 -13.32
N ILE A 82 -10.11 -10.37 -13.89
CA ILE A 82 -9.26 -9.33 -13.27
C ILE A 82 -9.64 -7.94 -13.77
N GLY A 83 -10.15 -7.84 -15.00
CA GLY A 83 -10.36 -6.58 -15.69
C GLY A 83 -11.15 -5.55 -14.88
N ASP A 84 -12.16 -5.98 -14.14
CA ASP A 84 -13.04 -5.12 -13.34
C ASP A 84 -12.51 -4.82 -11.93
N LEU A 85 -11.42 -5.47 -11.51
CA LEU A 85 -10.83 -5.25 -10.20
C LEU A 85 -10.28 -3.82 -10.07
N PRO A 86 -10.50 -3.15 -8.93
CA PRO A 86 -10.08 -1.78 -8.74
C PRO A 86 -8.56 -1.68 -8.56
N VAL A 87 -7.98 -0.63 -9.14
CA VAL A 87 -6.58 -0.25 -8.98
C VAL A 87 -6.45 0.76 -7.84
N ARG A 88 -5.48 0.52 -6.97
CA ARG A 88 -5.11 1.38 -5.86
C ARG A 88 -4.01 2.36 -6.28
N GLU A 89 -3.92 3.50 -5.61
CA GLU A 89 -2.82 4.43 -5.82
C GLU A 89 -1.68 4.01 -4.90
N GLY A 90 -0.56 3.52 -5.45
CA GLY A 90 0.60 3.07 -4.67
C GLY A 90 1.57 4.20 -4.30
N GLY A 91 1.54 5.31 -5.04
CA GLY A 91 2.32 6.51 -4.77
C GLY A 91 2.53 7.37 -6.01
N PRO A 92 3.27 8.49 -5.88
CA PRO A 92 3.35 9.51 -6.93
C PRO A 92 4.32 9.16 -8.05
N VAL A 93 5.22 8.19 -7.84
CA VAL A 93 6.18 7.78 -8.87
C VAL A 93 5.52 6.79 -9.79
N HIS A 94 5.43 7.14 -11.07
CA HIS A 94 4.87 6.27 -12.09
C HIS A 94 5.74 5.02 -12.30
N THR A 95 5.11 3.86 -12.16
CA THR A 95 5.69 2.54 -12.39
C THR A 95 4.72 1.69 -13.22
N SER A 96 5.14 0.49 -13.64
CA SER A 96 4.19 -0.53 -14.07
C SER A 96 3.22 -0.88 -12.93
N ILE A 97 2.11 -1.54 -13.25
CA ILE A 97 1.19 -2.04 -12.24
C ILE A 97 1.94 -2.98 -11.29
N GLN A 98 1.71 -2.74 -10.00
CA GLN A 98 2.23 -3.54 -8.91
C GLN A 98 1.13 -4.44 -8.38
N MET A 99 1.49 -5.61 -7.86
CA MET A 99 0.54 -6.61 -7.37
C MET A 99 0.93 -7.07 -5.98
N LEU A 100 -0.04 -7.11 -5.07
CA LEU A 100 0.05 -7.86 -3.83
C LEU A 100 -0.96 -8.99 -3.89
N HIS A 101 -0.60 -10.19 -3.43
CA HIS A 101 -1.53 -11.31 -3.39
C HIS A 101 -1.20 -12.30 -2.26
N ARG A 102 -2.19 -13.09 -1.85
CA ARG A 102 -1.98 -14.24 -0.96
C ARG A 102 -1.47 -15.45 -1.73
N ARG A 103 -1.02 -16.46 -0.99
CA ARG A 103 -0.78 -17.79 -1.54
C ARG A 103 -2.13 -18.41 -1.96
N SER A 104 -2.15 -19.12 -3.09
CA SER A 104 -3.24 -20.05 -3.35
C SER A 104 -3.27 -21.13 -2.25
N PRO A 105 -4.44 -21.41 -1.62
CA PRO A 105 -4.56 -22.37 -0.53
C PRO A 105 -4.32 -23.82 -0.97
N GLN A 106 -4.32 -24.11 -2.27
CA GLN A 106 -4.03 -25.44 -2.78
C GLN A 106 -2.52 -25.62 -2.86
N GLN A 107 -1.99 -26.11 -1.75
CA GLN A 107 -0.60 -26.01 -1.31
C GLN A 107 0.43 -26.72 -2.22
N ASP A 108 -0.02 -27.57 -3.15
CA ASP A 108 0.81 -28.52 -3.89
C ASP A 108 0.90 -28.29 -5.41
N ASP A 109 0.15 -27.37 -6.00
CA ASP A 109 0.24 -27.07 -7.43
C ASP A 109 0.99 -25.74 -7.69
N GLU A 110 2.33 -25.81 -7.79
CA GLU A 110 3.17 -24.71 -8.30
C GLU A 110 2.67 -24.14 -9.64
N ALA A 111 1.89 -24.93 -10.38
CA ALA A 111 1.25 -24.53 -11.62
C ALA A 111 0.47 -23.20 -11.47
N TRP A 112 -0.34 -23.08 -10.41
CA TRP A 112 -1.26 -21.95 -10.18
C TRP A 112 -0.69 -20.85 -9.28
N SER A 113 0.53 -21.02 -8.77
CA SER A 113 1.16 -19.97 -7.96
C SER A 113 1.58 -18.80 -8.85
N PRO A 114 1.11 -17.56 -8.57
CA PRO A 114 1.60 -16.38 -9.26
C PRO A 114 3.10 -16.11 -9.01
N GLY A 115 3.68 -16.72 -7.97
CA GLY A 115 5.06 -16.50 -7.57
C GLY A 115 5.21 -15.22 -6.77
N GLY A 116 6.26 -14.44 -7.05
CA GLY A 116 6.55 -13.19 -6.35
C GLY A 116 7.49 -13.36 -5.15
N MET A 117 7.77 -12.23 -4.50
CA MET A 117 8.61 -12.16 -3.31
C MET A 117 7.74 -12.23 -2.07
N LEU A 118 8.00 -13.18 -1.19
CA LEU A 118 7.34 -13.26 0.11
C LEU A 118 7.74 -12.06 0.99
N LEU A 119 6.75 -11.33 1.49
CA LEU A 119 6.95 -10.28 2.47
C LEU A 119 6.97 -10.88 3.88
N PRO A 120 7.90 -10.44 4.75
CA PRO A 120 8.00 -11.00 6.09
C PRO A 120 6.82 -10.53 6.97
N ASP A 121 6.19 -11.48 7.66
CA ASP A 121 5.25 -11.16 8.72
C ASP A 121 6.03 -10.82 10.01
N LEU A 122 6.09 -9.53 10.34
CA LEU A 122 6.82 -9.03 11.51
C LEU A 122 6.14 -9.35 12.84
N MET A 123 4.88 -9.79 12.81
CA MET A 123 4.13 -10.25 13.99
C MET A 123 4.34 -11.75 14.23
N ASN A 124 4.55 -12.53 13.16
CA ASN A 124 4.67 -14.00 13.21
C ASN A 124 5.94 -14.52 12.51
N ALA A 125 7.09 -13.91 12.80
CA ALA A 125 8.36 -14.09 12.08
C ALA A 125 8.90 -15.55 11.98
N GLY A 126 8.26 -16.54 12.60
CA GLY A 126 8.59 -17.96 12.50
C GLY A 126 7.82 -18.77 11.43
N ASP A 127 6.59 -18.37 11.06
CA ASP A 127 5.66 -19.21 10.28
C ASP A 127 5.10 -18.52 9.03
N ALA A 128 5.66 -17.36 8.64
CA ALA A 128 5.11 -16.51 7.57
C ALA A 128 4.95 -17.21 6.20
N VAL A 129 5.79 -18.21 5.88
CA VAL A 129 5.73 -18.97 4.62
C VAL A 129 4.58 -19.99 4.61
N LEU A 130 4.24 -20.52 5.79
CA LEU A 130 3.28 -21.61 5.96
C LEU A 130 1.87 -21.12 6.32
N SER A 131 1.73 -19.84 6.66
CA SER A 131 0.42 -19.24 6.93
C SER A 131 -0.36 -18.99 5.63
N ASP A 132 -1.66 -19.22 5.72
CA ASP A 132 -2.69 -18.74 4.80
C ASP A 132 -2.69 -17.21 4.58
N LYS A 133 -2.07 -16.47 5.51
CA LYS A 133 -1.91 -15.01 5.48
C LYS A 133 -0.60 -14.54 4.85
N ALA A 134 0.21 -15.46 4.33
CA ALA A 134 1.43 -15.13 3.61
C ALA A 134 1.14 -14.14 2.48
N LEU A 135 1.87 -13.02 2.47
CA LEU A 135 1.70 -11.97 1.48
C LEU A 135 2.87 -11.95 0.51
N PHE A 136 2.56 -11.97 -0.78
CA PHE A 136 3.53 -11.93 -1.85
C PHE A 136 3.44 -10.59 -2.58
N PHE A 137 4.61 -10.04 -2.92
CA PHE A 137 4.75 -8.86 -3.74
C PHE A 137 5.25 -9.25 -5.13
N GLN A 138 4.65 -8.66 -6.16
CA GLN A 138 4.84 -9.04 -7.56
C GLN A 138 4.46 -10.48 -7.83
N GLY A 139 4.67 -10.93 -9.06
CA GLY A 139 4.28 -12.23 -9.54
C GLY A 139 3.79 -12.14 -10.98
N ASN A 140 3.31 -13.25 -11.50
CA ASN A 140 2.72 -13.32 -12.82
C ASN A 140 1.21 -12.99 -12.74
N ILE A 141 0.83 -11.83 -13.28
CA ILE A 141 -0.57 -11.36 -13.30
C ILE A 141 -1.48 -12.34 -14.03
N ASN A 142 -1.02 -12.97 -15.11
CA ASN A 142 -1.82 -13.94 -15.87
C ASN A 142 -2.11 -15.19 -15.03
N LYS A 143 -1.12 -15.69 -14.30
CA LYS A 143 -1.33 -16.78 -13.34
C LYS A 143 -2.27 -16.40 -12.20
N ALA A 144 -2.19 -15.16 -11.72
CA ALA A 144 -3.14 -14.67 -10.74
C ALA A 144 -4.57 -14.61 -11.31
N ALA A 145 -4.71 -14.27 -12.60
CA ALA A 145 -5.99 -14.28 -13.31
C ALA A 145 -6.56 -15.69 -13.42
N GLU A 146 -5.73 -16.62 -13.86
CA GLU A 146 -6.05 -18.05 -13.94
C GLU A 146 -6.45 -18.61 -12.56
N ALA A 147 -5.74 -18.25 -11.50
CA ALA A 147 -6.06 -18.66 -10.13
C ALA A 147 -7.37 -18.06 -9.60
N LEU A 148 -7.70 -16.82 -9.95
CA LEU A 148 -9.01 -16.21 -9.64
C LEU A 148 -10.14 -16.90 -10.42
N ALA A 149 -9.96 -17.11 -11.72
CA ALA A 149 -10.95 -17.77 -12.59
C ALA A 149 -11.22 -19.22 -12.14
N ALA A 150 -10.20 -19.91 -11.63
CA ALA A 150 -10.32 -21.25 -11.05
C ALA A 150 -10.86 -21.26 -9.61
N GLY A 151 -11.09 -20.09 -8.98
CA GLY A 151 -11.58 -19.96 -7.62
C GLY A 151 -10.53 -20.28 -6.53
N HIS A 152 -9.26 -20.36 -6.90
CA HIS A 152 -8.14 -20.58 -5.97
C HIS A 152 -7.74 -19.31 -5.23
N LEU A 153 -8.01 -18.14 -5.79
CA LEU A 153 -7.92 -16.85 -5.12
C LEU A 153 -9.30 -16.19 -5.14
N GLN A 154 -9.58 -15.37 -4.13
CA GLN A 154 -10.74 -14.48 -4.12
C GLN A 154 -10.32 -13.04 -4.43
N GLU A 155 -11.27 -12.17 -4.76
CA GLU A 155 -10.98 -10.76 -5.05
C GLU A 155 -10.27 -10.04 -3.89
N ASP A 156 -10.57 -10.41 -2.65
CA ASP A 156 -9.93 -9.84 -1.45
C ASP A 156 -8.52 -10.40 -1.18
N ASP A 157 -8.10 -11.45 -1.90
CA ASP A 157 -6.78 -12.06 -1.79
C ASP A 157 -5.75 -11.40 -2.71
N ILE A 158 -6.15 -10.40 -3.50
CA ILE A 158 -5.32 -9.73 -4.49
C ILE A 158 -5.60 -8.22 -4.54
N ALA A 159 -4.56 -7.43 -4.78
CA ALA A 159 -4.68 -6.00 -4.99
C ALA A 159 -3.67 -5.50 -6.04
N PHE A 160 -4.12 -4.57 -6.87
CA PHE A 160 -3.31 -3.94 -7.90
C PHE A 160 -3.06 -2.48 -7.58
N PHE A 161 -1.88 -1.97 -7.92
CA PHE A 161 -1.47 -0.61 -7.58
C PHE A 161 -0.83 0.08 -8.78
N ALA A 162 -1.23 1.32 -9.01
CA ALA A 162 -0.59 2.23 -9.94
C ALA A 162 0.42 3.12 -9.19
N GLY A 163 1.65 3.13 -9.68
CA GLY A 163 2.75 3.90 -9.09
C GLY A 163 3.23 3.33 -7.75
N ALA A 164 4.19 4.02 -7.16
CA ALA A 164 4.82 3.63 -5.90
C ALA A 164 5.34 4.82 -5.09
N SER A 165 5.57 4.57 -3.81
CA SER A 165 6.21 5.49 -2.88
C SER A 165 7.66 5.05 -2.70
N VAL A 166 8.59 5.94 -3.02
CA VAL A 166 10.02 5.62 -3.06
C VAL A 166 10.83 6.68 -2.35
N TRP A 167 11.88 6.24 -1.66
CA TRP A 167 12.80 7.11 -0.94
C TRP A 167 14.23 6.91 -1.40
N SER A 168 14.95 8.02 -1.48
CA SER A 168 16.40 8.02 -1.65
C SER A 168 17.08 7.54 -0.36
N ARG A 169 18.38 7.27 -0.43
CA ARG A 169 19.18 6.82 0.72
C ARG A 169 19.08 7.80 1.89
N GLY A 170 18.74 7.31 3.08
CA GLY A 170 18.65 8.11 4.30
C GLY A 170 17.41 8.99 4.41
N GLN A 171 16.68 9.20 3.31
CA GLN A 171 15.54 10.12 3.27
C GLN A 171 14.42 9.64 4.20
N LEU A 172 14.07 8.36 4.17
CA LEU A 172 13.01 7.82 5.02
C LEU A 172 13.39 7.91 6.50
N GLU A 173 14.65 7.61 6.84
CA GLU A 173 15.18 7.74 8.19
C GLU A 173 15.08 9.18 8.70
N ASP A 174 15.41 10.15 7.85
CA ASP A 174 15.33 11.58 8.18
C ASP A 174 13.88 12.03 8.34
N GLU A 175 12.97 11.55 7.50
CA GLU A 175 11.53 11.87 7.58
C GLU A 175 10.89 11.26 8.84
N VAL A 176 11.25 10.03 9.21
CA VAL A 176 10.84 9.40 10.47
C VAL A 176 11.39 10.18 11.67
N ARG A 177 12.66 10.57 11.65
CA ARG A 177 13.27 11.37 12.72
C ARG A 177 12.59 12.73 12.88
N SER A 178 12.14 13.30 11.77
CA SER A 178 11.42 14.58 11.73
C SER A 178 9.92 14.43 12.06
N GLY A 179 9.43 13.21 12.28
CA GLY A 179 8.04 12.94 12.68
C GLY A 179 7.02 12.95 11.54
N TYR A 180 7.45 12.90 10.26
CA TYR A 180 6.52 12.80 9.14
C TYR A 180 5.89 11.40 9.05
N TRP A 181 6.65 10.36 9.38
CA TRP A 181 6.18 8.98 9.35
C TRP A 181 6.28 8.35 10.72
N LEU A 182 5.26 7.58 11.06
CA LEU A 182 5.19 6.75 12.27
C LEU A 182 5.31 5.28 11.84
N PRO A 183 6.49 4.64 11.95
CA PRO A 183 6.65 3.24 11.60
C PRO A 183 5.98 2.34 12.63
N CYS A 184 5.20 1.36 12.18
CA CYS A 184 4.56 0.39 13.05
C CYS A 184 4.64 -1.05 12.49
N LYS A 185 4.48 -2.01 13.39
CA LYS A 185 4.26 -3.42 13.04
C LYS A 185 2.79 -3.73 13.19
N ALA A 186 2.24 -4.40 12.21
CA ALA A 186 0.87 -4.90 12.22
C ALA A 186 0.81 -6.21 11.42
N PRO A 187 -0.27 -6.98 11.53
CA PRO A 187 -0.47 -8.16 10.68
C PRO A 187 -0.32 -7.80 9.20
N ILE A 188 0.50 -8.57 8.48
CA ILE A 188 0.88 -8.24 7.10
C ILE A 188 -0.31 -8.31 6.12
N ASP A 189 -1.33 -9.10 6.44
CA ASP A 189 -2.57 -9.25 5.67
C ASP A 189 -3.38 -7.94 5.57
N LEU A 190 -3.14 -6.96 6.45
CA LEU A 190 -3.74 -5.62 6.35
C LEU A 190 -3.36 -4.88 5.05
N ALA A 191 -2.25 -5.25 4.40
CA ALA A 191 -1.87 -4.67 3.12
C ALA A 191 -2.88 -4.96 1.99
N LEU A 192 -3.69 -6.02 2.14
CA LEU A 192 -4.78 -6.36 1.20
C LEU A 192 -6.13 -5.79 1.61
N SER A 193 -6.28 -5.29 2.85
CA SER A 193 -7.55 -4.71 3.33
C SER A 193 -8.11 -3.70 2.34
N ARG A 194 -9.34 -3.93 1.90
CA ARG A 194 -9.99 -3.07 0.91
C ARG A 194 -10.30 -1.71 1.54
N PRO A 195 -9.87 -0.58 0.93
CA PRO A 195 -10.14 0.75 1.49
C PRO A 195 -11.64 0.94 1.76
N GLY A 196 -11.99 1.29 3.00
CA GLY A 196 -13.36 1.56 3.44
C GLY A 196 -14.24 0.35 3.77
N LYS A 197 -13.76 -0.90 3.58
CA LYS A 197 -14.56 -2.11 3.88
C LYS A 197 -14.72 -2.35 5.38
N ASP A 198 -13.62 -2.26 6.12
CA ASP A 198 -13.56 -2.54 7.57
C ASP A 198 -13.32 -1.27 8.40
N GLY A 199 -13.68 -0.10 7.84
CA GLY A 199 -13.40 1.22 8.41
C GLY A 199 -12.14 1.88 7.82
N ASP A 200 -11.68 2.94 8.48
CA ASP A 200 -10.47 3.67 8.08
C ASP A 200 -9.23 2.98 8.68
N LEU A 201 -8.41 2.38 7.80
CA LEU A 201 -7.20 1.66 8.18
C LEU A 201 -6.19 2.57 8.88
N TRP A 202 -6.08 3.84 8.47
CA TRP A 202 -5.16 4.79 9.09
C TRP A 202 -5.61 5.10 10.52
N VAL A 203 -6.91 5.35 10.75
CA VAL A 203 -7.46 5.55 12.10
C VAL A 203 -7.23 4.32 12.97
N SER A 204 -7.49 3.14 12.43
CA SER A 204 -7.34 1.87 13.15
C SER A 204 -5.90 1.65 13.61
N LEU A 205 -4.93 1.86 12.72
CA LEU A 205 -3.51 1.71 13.04
C LEU A 205 -2.98 2.82 13.96
N MET A 206 -3.43 4.06 13.79
CA MET A 206 -3.07 5.16 14.70
C MET A 206 -3.62 4.93 16.10
N THR A 207 -4.84 4.39 16.21
CA THR A 207 -5.44 4.02 17.50
C THR A 207 -4.66 2.90 18.18
N GLY A 208 -4.19 1.92 17.41
CA GLY A 208 -3.32 0.86 17.91
C GLY A 208 -1.88 1.29 18.20
N TYR A 209 -1.44 2.44 17.69
CA TYR A 209 -0.08 2.95 17.86
C TYR A 209 0.17 3.45 19.29
N GLY A 210 -0.76 4.24 19.83
CA GLY A 210 -0.62 4.88 21.13
C GLY A 210 -1.80 5.79 21.48
N ALA A 211 -1.92 6.14 22.76
CA ALA A 211 -3.04 6.94 23.25
C ALA A 211 -3.04 8.38 22.69
N GLU A 212 -1.86 8.96 22.45
CA GLU A 212 -1.76 10.32 21.87
C GLU A 212 -2.05 10.29 20.37
N GLU A 213 -1.53 9.29 19.64
CA GLU A 213 -1.83 9.06 18.24
C GLU A 213 -3.31 8.78 18.00
N ALA A 214 -3.96 8.03 18.90
CA ALA A 214 -5.41 7.79 18.88
C ALA A 214 -6.20 9.10 19.03
N LYS A 215 -5.82 9.97 19.97
CA LYS A 215 -6.45 11.28 20.15
C LYS A 215 -6.29 12.13 18.90
N LEU A 216 -5.07 12.21 18.34
CA LEU A 216 -4.84 12.95 17.10
C LEU A 216 -5.67 12.36 15.95
N ALA A 217 -5.69 11.05 15.78
CA ALA A 217 -6.51 10.41 14.76
C ALA A 217 -7.98 10.82 14.90
N SER A 218 -8.54 10.77 16.11
CA SER A 218 -9.94 11.18 16.36
C SER A 218 -10.21 12.66 16.08
N LEU A 219 -9.28 13.56 16.40
CA LEU A 219 -9.41 15.00 16.10
C LEU A 219 -9.47 15.27 14.60
N PHE A 220 -8.75 14.46 13.82
CA PHE A 220 -8.67 14.57 12.38
C PHE A 220 -9.60 13.61 11.64
N ASP A 221 -10.34 12.76 12.35
CA ASP A 221 -11.35 11.84 11.81
C ASP A 221 -12.72 12.49 11.65
N THR A 222 -12.73 13.81 11.42
CA THR A 222 -13.97 14.57 11.29
C THR A 222 -14.59 14.29 9.93
N SER A 223 -15.39 13.22 9.87
CA SER A 223 -16.37 12.96 8.82
C SER A 223 -17.40 14.10 8.66
N ASP A 224 -17.25 15.25 9.32
CA ASP A 224 -18.08 16.44 9.17
C ASP A 224 -17.34 17.80 9.10
N ALA A 225 -16.00 17.90 9.25
CA ALA A 225 -15.34 19.23 9.38
C ALA A 225 -14.55 19.72 8.16
N PHE A 226 -14.37 18.91 7.10
CA PHE A 226 -13.70 19.36 5.87
C PHE A 226 -14.41 18.86 4.61
N ARG A 227 -15.66 19.29 4.45
CA ARG A 227 -16.20 19.59 3.12
C ARG A 227 -15.41 20.78 2.58
N TRP A 228 -14.27 20.54 1.92
CA TRP A 228 -13.75 21.53 0.98
C TRP A 228 -14.70 21.50 -0.22
N ASP A 229 -15.83 22.21 -0.09
CA ASP A 229 -16.61 22.64 -1.24
C ASP A 229 -15.65 23.47 -2.10
N ASN A 230 -15.21 22.87 -3.19
CA ASN A 230 -14.38 23.53 -4.19
C ASN A 230 -15.28 24.45 -5.04
N LYS A 231 -15.96 25.38 -4.37
CA LYS A 231 -16.71 26.49 -4.94
C LYS A 231 -16.39 27.73 -4.11
N ASN A 232 -15.92 28.75 -4.82
CA ASN A 232 -15.53 30.09 -4.35
C ASN A 232 -14.05 30.10 -3.91
N GLY A 233 -13.11 30.63 -4.68
CA GLY A 233 -13.20 31.89 -5.39
C GLY A 233 -13.14 33.03 -4.38
N LEU A 234 -11.96 33.64 -4.33
CA LEU A 234 -11.58 34.95 -3.78
C LEU A 234 -10.90 35.00 -2.38
N PRO A 235 -9.93 35.94 -2.24
CA PRO A 235 -8.89 35.93 -1.23
C PRO A 235 -9.38 36.55 0.08
N CYS A 236 -8.81 36.12 1.19
CA CYS A 236 -8.97 36.83 2.46
C CYS A 236 -7.98 37.99 2.51
N ASP A 237 -8.52 39.18 2.22
CA ASP A 237 -8.01 40.47 2.70
C ASP A 237 -7.99 40.51 4.24
N ASP A 238 -7.06 41.30 4.76
CA ASP A 238 -6.86 41.70 6.15
C ASP A 238 -8.13 42.19 6.85
N PHE A 239 -8.20 41.99 8.17
CA PHE A 239 -8.81 42.96 9.10
C PHE A 239 -8.10 42.90 10.47
N ASP A 240 -7.50 44.05 10.80
CA ASP A 240 -7.09 44.64 12.11
C ASP A 240 -6.61 43.74 13.28
#